data_AF-A0A3N0ATN0-F1
#
_entry.id   AF-A0A3N0ATN0-F1
#
_cell.length_a   1.000
_cell.length_b   1.000
_cell.length_c   1.000
_cell.angle_alpha   90.00
_cell.angle_beta   90.00
_cell.angle_gamma   90.00
#
_symmetry.space_group_name_H-M   'P 1'
#
loop_
_entity.id
_entity.type
_entity.pdbx_description
1 polymer ?
#
loop_
_entity_poly.entity_id
_entity_poly.type
_entity_poly.pdbx_seq_one_letter_code
_entity_poly.pdbx_strand_id
1 'polypeptide(L)'
;MVNIPSPAVSIVGRHNSGKTTLIEKLIAELVARGLDVGSVKHHSHVGFDIDIPGKDSYRHRAAGASETVIAAPGQMARVKTVKGEIECADIVRSMPGHDIVVVEGYRKSGLPTIEIMRSGNEADARVADVFAEGARCGWPLGTDFTQFTRGAVPPADDPVAHEMLERSQQAPVPATGSHFAVQHPDHADISNKLPTAQTVAVVTDIEEARQAATVYGVPAFDLDDVSGLADFVSRRYARPRVTVVIQAGGEGRRMGRSKATVPFAGRPLISRLVERLAPASDDLVITTNEPDNLMFLYDEFPQYRIQLVSDACGYRGALPGLYTALHAAGNPYVAVVACDMVFASPSLVVAEALVMNESGADVVVPVNKHGYEPFHAIYRRSGCLPAVKAALDRGEKRAQSFFSDVKVFEFPQSRVLEAEPMGGCFINANTPEELHALEESFLEA
;
A
#
# COMPACT_ATOMS: atom_id res chain seq x y z
N MET A 1 17.87 1.68 9.46
CA MET A 1 17.25 2.11 8.20
C MET A 1 15.76 1.87 8.33
N VAL A 2 14.94 2.89 8.11
CA VAL A 2 13.48 2.74 8.15
C VAL A 2 13.06 1.84 6.99
N ASN A 3 12.32 0.78 7.30
CA ASN A 3 11.77 -0.12 6.29
C ASN A 3 10.41 0.44 5.84
N ILE A 4 10.34 0.98 4.62
CA ILE A 4 9.11 1.48 4.02
C ILE A 4 8.47 0.35 3.21
N PRO A 5 7.24 -0.07 3.55
CA PRO A 5 6.54 -1.08 2.77
C PRO A 5 6.34 -0.63 1.32
N SER A 6 6.69 -1.50 0.37
CA SER A 6 6.41 -1.27 -1.04
C SER A 6 5.04 -1.86 -1.39
N PRO A 7 4.13 -1.11 -2.04
CA PRO A 7 2.90 -1.68 -2.54
C PRO A 7 3.18 -2.60 -3.73
N ALA A 8 2.29 -3.55 -4.02
CA ALA A 8 2.52 -4.54 -5.08
C ALA A 8 1.25 -4.85 -5.89
N VAL A 9 1.45 -5.13 -7.17
CA VAL A 9 0.41 -5.61 -8.09
C VAL A 9 0.89 -6.87 -8.78
N SER A 10 0.00 -7.87 -8.91
CA SER A 10 0.28 -9.12 -9.59
C SER A 10 -0.22 -9.07 -11.04
N ILE A 11 0.57 -9.59 -11.97
CA ILE A 11 0.18 -9.82 -13.37
C ILE A 11 0.17 -11.33 -13.61
N VAL A 12 -1.01 -11.85 -13.96
CA VAL A 12 -1.26 -13.29 -14.15
C VAL A 12 -1.95 -13.56 -15.47
N GLY A 13 -1.82 -14.78 -15.96
CA GLY A 13 -2.40 -15.25 -17.22
C GLY A 13 -1.79 -16.58 -17.61
N ARG A 14 -2.32 -17.25 -18.64
CA ARG A 14 -1.84 -18.58 -19.03
C ARG A 14 -0.41 -18.57 -19.55
N HIS A 15 0.21 -19.74 -19.63
CA HIS A 15 1.50 -19.87 -20.32
C HIS A 15 1.36 -19.33 -21.76
N ASN A 16 2.37 -18.59 -22.25
CA ASN A 16 2.36 -17.91 -23.56
C ASN A 16 1.30 -16.82 -23.78
N SER A 17 0.65 -16.30 -22.73
CA SER A 17 -0.29 -15.16 -22.85
C SER A 17 0.40 -13.82 -23.17
N GLY A 18 1.72 -13.72 -23.05
CA GLY A 18 2.50 -12.48 -23.24
C GLY A 18 2.80 -11.71 -21.96
N LYS A 19 2.63 -12.30 -20.77
CA LYS A 19 2.93 -11.68 -19.45
C LYS A 19 4.28 -10.98 -19.42
N THR A 20 5.37 -11.70 -19.69
CA THR A 20 6.73 -11.16 -19.56
C THR A 20 6.92 -9.93 -20.45
N THR A 21 6.42 -9.97 -21.69
CA THR A 21 6.46 -8.81 -22.60
C THR A 21 5.63 -7.63 -22.10
N LEU A 22 4.44 -7.86 -21.55
CA LEU A 22 3.62 -6.79 -20.97
C LEU A 22 4.31 -6.17 -19.74
N ILE A 23 4.87 -7.00 -18.87
CA ILE A 23 5.57 -6.59 -17.64
C ILE A 23 6.82 -5.76 -17.99
N GLU A 24 7.64 -6.20 -18.95
CA GLU A 24 8.81 -5.45 -19.41
C GLU A 24 8.42 -4.03 -19.89
N LYS A 25 7.37 -3.94 -20.71
CA LYS A 25 6.89 -2.64 -21.22
C LYS A 25 6.30 -1.78 -20.10
N LEU A 26 5.52 -2.36 -19.19
CA LEU A 26 4.93 -1.65 -18.06
C LEU A 26 6.00 -1.11 -17.11
N ILE A 27 7.01 -1.93 -16.77
CA ILE A 27 8.14 -1.50 -15.92
C ILE A 27 8.89 -0.35 -16.61
N ALA A 28 9.21 -0.49 -17.90
CA ALA A 28 9.90 0.56 -18.65
C ALA A 28 9.11 1.88 -18.65
N GLU A 29 7.79 1.83 -18.86
CA GLU A 29 6.91 2.99 -18.84
C GLU A 29 6.81 3.63 -17.44
N LEU A 30 6.68 2.84 -16.37
CA LEU A 30 6.64 3.34 -14.99
C LEU A 30 7.97 4.00 -14.58
N VAL A 31 9.11 3.39 -14.95
CA VAL A 31 10.44 3.97 -14.71
C VAL A 31 10.65 5.26 -15.50
N ALA A 32 10.18 5.32 -16.76
CA ALA A 32 10.24 6.54 -17.57
C ALA A 32 9.44 7.71 -16.94
N ARG A 33 8.43 7.40 -16.12
CA ARG A 33 7.66 8.37 -15.33
C ARG A 33 8.32 8.75 -14.00
N GLY A 34 9.49 8.20 -13.71
CA GLY A 34 10.30 8.49 -12.52
C GLY A 34 9.90 7.70 -11.28
N LEU A 35 9.21 6.57 -11.43
CA LEU A 35 8.91 5.66 -10.32
C LEU A 35 10.06 4.66 -10.10
N ASP A 36 10.35 4.36 -8.85
CA ASP A 36 11.19 3.23 -8.48
C ASP A 36 10.37 1.92 -8.47
N VAL A 37 10.74 0.98 -9.33
CA VAL A 37 9.95 -0.22 -9.60
C VAL A 37 10.73 -1.48 -9.22
N GLY A 38 10.22 -2.21 -8.23
CA GLY A 38 10.66 -3.57 -7.93
C GLY A 38 9.97 -4.59 -8.83
N SER A 39 10.57 -5.76 -9.02
CA SER A 39 9.95 -6.86 -9.75
C SER A 39 10.16 -8.20 -9.05
N VAL A 40 9.10 -9.02 -9.00
CA VAL A 40 9.16 -10.40 -8.50
C VAL A 40 8.72 -11.33 -9.63
N LYS A 41 9.47 -12.41 -9.85
CA LYS A 41 9.06 -13.47 -10.78
C LYS A 41 8.87 -14.78 -10.04
N HIS A 42 7.65 -15.30 -10.10
CA HIS A 42 7.35 -16.63 -9.59
C HIS A 42 7.60 -17.70 -10.65
N HIS A 43 8.29 -18.77 -10.27
CA HIS A 43 8.45 -19.96 -11.08
C HIS A 43 7.87 -21.17 -10.34
N SER A 44 6.96 -21.90 -10.99
CA SER A 44 6.24 -23.03 -10.38
C SER A 44 7.03 -24.33 -10.32
N HIS A 45 8.28 -24.36 -10.80
CA HIS A 45 9.13 -25.54 -10.77
C HIS A 45 10.15 -25.46 -9.63
N VAL A 46 10.46 -26.62 -9.05
CA VAL A 46 11.40 -26.73 -7.94
C VAL A 46 12.81 -26.41 -8.41
N GLY A 47 13.40 -25.40 -7.77
CA GLY A 47 14.80 -25.04 -7.98
C GLY A 47 15.03 -24.19 -9.22
N PHE A 48 15.92 -23.22 -9.07
CA PHE A 48 16.53 -22.45 -10.14
C PHE A 48 17.94 -22.10 -9.68
N ASP A 49 18.86 -21.91 -10.61
CA ASP A 49 20.17 -21.39 -10.28
C ASP A 49 20.43 -20.08 -11.03
N ILE A 50 20.89 -19.08 -10.28
CA ILE A 50 21.32 -17.79 -10.81
C ILE A 50 22.85 -17.63 -10.71
N ASP A 51 23.53 -18.62 -10.15
CA ASP A 51 24.99 -18.63 -9.95
C ASP A 51 25.65 -19.66 -10.87
N ILE A 52 26.97 -19.57 -11.02
CA ILE A 52 27.76 -20.41 -11.91
C ILE A 52 28.36 -21.58 -11.10
N PRO A 53 28.00 -22.84 -11.43
CA PRO A 53 28.56 -24.01 -10.75
C PRO A 53 30.10 -24.01 -10.72
N GLY A 54 30.67 -24.27 -9.54
CA GLY A 54 32.11 -24.34 -9.32
C GLY A 54 32.81 -22.99 -9.05
N LYS A 55 32.13 -21.85 -9.18
CA LYS A 55 32.65 -20.54 -8.74
C LYS A 55 32.50 -20.34 -7.23
N ASP A 56 33.15 -19.31 -6.70
CA ASP A 56 33.32 -19.13 -5.25
C ASP A 56 31.98 -18.99 -4.50
N SER A 57 31.07 -18.14 -4.97
CA SER A 57 29.74 -17.97 -4.40
C SER A 57 28.90 -19.26 -4.45
N TYR A 58 28.96 -20.00 -5.55
CA TYR A 58 28.29 -21.30 -5.67
C TYR A 58 28.86 -22.29 -4.65
N ARG A 59 30.19 -22.35 -4.52
CA ARG A 59 30.88 -23.22 -3.56
C ARG A 59 30.55 -22.86 -2.11
N HIS A 60 30.39 -21.59 -1.78
CA HIS A 60 29.94 -21.16 -0.45
C HIS A 60 28.54 -21.70 -0.13
N ARG A 61 27.59 -21.56 -1.06
CA ARG A 61 26.22 -22.09 -0.91
C ARG A 61 26.21 -23.62 -0.85
N ALA A 62 26.95 -24.28 -1.74
CA ALA A 62 27.07 -25.75 -1.77
C ALA A 62 27.73 -26.32 -0.49
N ALA A 63 28.60 -25.54 0.16
CA ALA A 63 29.18 -25.89 1.46
C ALA A 63 28.19 -25.74 2.64
N GLY A 64 26.98 -25.22 2.40
CA GLY A 64 25.91 -25.10 3.39
C GLY A 64 25.61 -23.68 3.85
N ALA A 65 26.17 -22.64 3.21
CA ALA A 65 25.75 -21.27 3.50
C ALA A 65 24.26 -21.08 3.17
N SER A 66 23.45 -20.70 4.17
CA SER A 66 22.02 -20.46 4.00
C SER A 66 21.72 -19.17 3.22
N GLU A 67 22.67 -18.26 3.15
CA GLU A 67 22.60 -17.01 2.40
C GLU A 67 23.98 -16.69 1.82
N THR A 68 24.02 -16.31 0.54
CA THR A 68 25.25 -15.89 -0.16
C THR A 68 24.99 -14.58 -0.88
N VAL A 69 25.87 -13.60 -0.70
CA VAL A 69 25.78 -12.28 -1.32
C VAL A 69 27.00 -12.04 -2.21
N ILE A 70 26.74 -11.68 -3.47
CA ILE A 70 27.73 -11.21 -4.43
C ILE A 70 27.53 -9.70 -4.57
N ALA A 71 28.58 -8.92 -4.38
CA ALA A 71 28.51 -7.46 -4.49
C ALA A 71 29.64 -6.94 -5.39
N ALA A 72 29.28 -6.02 -6.28
CA ALA A 72 30.17 -5.26 -7.14
C ALA A 72 29.68 -3.80 -7.23
N PRO A 73 30.50 -2.84 -7.68
CA PRO A 73 30.03 -1.47 -7.88
C PRO A 73 28.76 -1.43 -8.77
N GLY A 74 27.66 -0.94 -8.21
CA GLY A 74 26.37 -0.80 -8.90
C GLY A 74 25.50 -2.06 -9.00
N GLN A 75 25.96 -3.22 -8.52
CA GLN A 75 25.18 -4.46 -8.60
C GLN A 75 25.39 -5.36 -7.39
N MET A 76 24.30 -5.96 -6.91
CA MET A 76 24.33 -6.99 -5.89
C MET A 76 23.41 -8.14 -6.30
N ALA A 77 23.83 -9.38 -6.05
CA ALA A 77 22.99 -10.55 -6.12
C ALA A 77 22.97 -11.22 -4.74
N ARG A 78 21.79 -11.56 -4.26
CA ARG A 78 21.59 -12.26 -2.98
C ARG A 78 20.82 -13.54 -3.26
N VAL A 79 21.40 -14.67 -2.86
CA VAL A 79 20.75 -15.98 -2.92
C VAL A 79 20.50 -16.45 -1.50
N LYS A 80 19.22 -16.66 -1.16
CA LYS A 80 18.81 -17.24 0.11
C LYS A 80 18.23 -18.63 -0.13
N THR A 81 18.80 -19.64 0.53
CA THR A 81 18.26 -21.00 0.51
C THR A 81 17.21 -21.13 1.60
N VAL A 82 15.97 -21.39 1.20
CA VAL A 82 14.83 -21.58 2.11
C VAL A 82 14.33 -23.01 2.11
N LYS A 83 13.65 -23.40 3.19
CA LYS A 83 12.92 -24.67 3.27
C LYS A 83 11.48 -24.41 2.81
N GLY A 84 11.06 -25.03 1.72
CA GLY A 84 9.71 -24.85 1.16
C GLY A 84 9.55 -23.57 0.33
N GLU A 85 8.29 -23.20 0.06
CA GLU A 85 7.94 -21.98 -0.68
C GLU A 85 7.80 -20.79 0.26
N ILE A 86 8.20 -19.60 -0.21
CA ILE A 86 8.00 -18.33 0.50
C ILE A 86 6.69 -17.72 0.00
N GLU A 87 5.88 -17.24 0.94
CA GLU A 87 4.67 -16.48 0.62
C GLU A 87 5.02 -15.19 -0.11
N CYS A 88 4.20 -14.82 -1.11
CA CYS A 88 4.41 -13.62 -1.92
C CYS A 88 4.54 -12.35 -1.06
N ALA A 89 3.74 -12.25 0.01
CA ALA A 89 3.77 -11.12 0.93
C ALA A 89 5.14 -10.96 1.61
N ASP A 90 5.80 -12.06 1.96
CA ASP A 90 7.11 -12.02 2.62
C ASP A 90 8.23 -11.66 1.64
N ILE A 91 8.10 -12.07 0.37
CA ILE A 91 9.02 -11.62 -0.69
C ILE A 91 8.90 -10.11 -0.90
N VAL A 92 7.68 -9.59 -1.05
CA VAL A 92 7.44 -8.15 -1.22
C VAL A 92 7.95 -7.35 0.00
N ARG A 93 7.70 -7.84 1.23
CA ARG A 93 8.24 -7.23 2.46
C ARG A 93 9.77 -7.17 2.51
N SER A 94 10.45 -8.08 1.80
CA SER A 94 11.92 -8.06 1.69
C SER A 94 12.46 -7.06 0.66
N MET A 95 11.57 -6.39 -0.10
CA MET A 95 11.89 -5.40 -1.12
C MET A 95 11.33 -4.02 -0.77
N PRO A 96 11.79 -3.38 0.32
CA PRO A 96 11.20 -2.12 0.77
C PRO A 96 11.73 -0.90 0.02
N GLY A 97 10.95 0.18 0.06
CA GLY A 97 11.34 1.48 -0.48
C GLY A 97 11.05 1.70 -1.97
N HIS A 98 10.45 0.74 -2.67
CA HIS A 98 10.00 0.93 -4.05
C HIS A 98 8.63 1.60 -4.08
N ASP A 99 8.39 2.42 -5.11
CA ASP A 99 7.08 3.03 -5.33
C ASP A 99 6.04 1.99 -5.71
N ILE A 100 6.45 0.91 -6.38
CA ILE A 100 5.61 -0.25 -6.65
C ILE A 100 6.46 -1.50 -6.95
N VAL A 101 5.97 -2.67 -6.56
CA VAL A 101 6.51 -3.97 -6.96
C VAL A 101 5.56 -4.65 -7.95
N VAL A 102 6.07 -4.98 -9.13
CA VAL A 102 5.33 -5.74 -10.15
C VAL A 102 5.64 -7.22 -9.99
N VAL A 103 4.62 -8.03 -9.71
CA VAL A 103 4.75 -9.47 -9.44
C VAL A 103 4.26 -10.28 -10.65
N GLU A 104 5.14 -11.00 -11.32
CA GLU A 104 4.78 -12.00 -12.32
C GLU A 104 4.33 -13.30 -11.62
N GLY A 105 3.04 -13.63 -11.72
CA GLY A 105 2.46 -14.84 -11.12
C GLY A 105 1.87 -14.61 -9.73
N TYR A 106 1.86 -15.63 -8.86
CA TYR A 106 1.25 -15.57 -7.53
C TYR A 106 -0.26 -15.23 -7.50
N ARG A 107 -1.09 -15.85 -8.37
CA ARG A 107 -2.56 -15.64 -8.42
C ARG A 107 -3.27 -15.75 -7.06
N LYS A 108 -2.77 -16.61 -6.16
CA LYS A 108 -3.36 -16.87 -4.83
C LYS A 108 -2.72 -16.00 -3.72
N SER A 109 -1.94 -14.98 -4.05
CA SER A 109 -1.26 -14.12 -3.06
C SER A 109 -2.16 -13.16 -2.30
N GLY A 110 -3.37 -12.91 -2.78
CA GLY A 110 -4.23 -11.85 -2.24
C GLY A 110 -3.85 -10.44 -2.71
N LEU A 111 -2.84 -10.29 -3.58
CA LEU A 111 -2.49 -9.01 -4.20
C LEU A 111 -3.55 -8.58 -5.22
N PRO A 112 -3.75 -7.26 -5.42
CA PRO A 112 -4.44 -6.73 -6.58
C PRO A 112 -3.88 -7.36 -7.87
N THR A 113 -4.74 -7.97 -8.67
CA THR A 113 -4.34 -8.83 -9.78
C THR A 113 -4.83 -8.26 -11.10
N ILE A 114 -3.92 -8.12 -12.06
CA ILE A 114 -4.20 -7.78 -13.45
C ILE A 114 -4.15 -9.08 -14.25
N GLU A 115 -5.27 -9.44 -14.87
CA GLU A 115 -5.38 -10.65 -15.69
C GLU A 115 -5.06 -10.33 -17.15
N ILE A 116 -4.12 -11.06 -17.76
CA ILE A 116 -3.90 -11.01 -19.21
C ILE A 116 -4.56 -12.21 -19.88
N MET A 117 -5.36 -11.95 -20.91
CA MET A 117 -5.94 -12.95 -21.81
C MET A 117 -5.60 -12.55 -23.26
N ARG A 118 -5.27 -13.51 -24.11
CA ARG A 118 -4.94 -13.23 -25.51
C ARG A 118 -5.66 -14.20 -26.44
N SER A 119 -6.33 -13.67 -27.45
CA SER A 119 -7.09 -14.42 -28.48
C SER A 119 -6.23 -15.48 -29.18
N GLY A 120 -4.96 -15.15 -29.45
CA GLY A 120 -3.96 -16.05 -30.03
C GLY A 120 -3.48 -17.19 -29.11
N ASN A 121 -4.02 -17.32 -27.90
CA ASN A 121 -3.75 -18.41 -26.97
C ASN A 121 -5.05 -19.14 -26.64
N GLU A 122 -5.21 -20.37 -27.14
CA GLU A 122 -6.43 -21.16 -26.94
C GLU A 122 -6.80 -21.34 -25.47
N ALA A 123 -5.80 -21.41 -24.57
CA ALA A 123 -6.08 -21.54 -23.15
C ALA A 123 -6.63 -20.24 -22.54
N ASP A 124 -6.19 -19.08 -23.02
CA ASP A 124 -6.75 -17.79 -22.61
C ASP A 124 -8.15 -17.60 -23.21
N ALA A 125 -8.38 -18.01 -24.47
CA ALA A 125 -9.70 -17.97 -25.09
C ALA A 125 -10.75 -18.77 -24.29
N ARG A 126 -10.41 -19.99 -23.85
CA ARG A 126 -11.30 -20.78 -22.98
C ARG A 126 -11.58 -20.12 -21.63
N VAL A 127 -10.58 -19.44 -21.05
CA VAL A 127 -10.76 -18.68 -19.80
C VAL A 127 -11.66 -17.47 -20.03
N ALA A 128 -11.49 -16.77 -21.15
CA ALA A 128 -12.33 -15.64 -21.56
C ALA A 128 -13.79 -16.06 -21.77
N ASP A 129 -14.04 -17.20 -22.42
CA ASP A 129 -15.39 -17.74 -22.63
C ASP A 129 -16.13 -17.97 -21.31
N VAL A 130 -15.47 -18.63 -20.35
CA VAL A 130 -16.03 -18.88 -19.02
C VAL A 130 -16.20 -17.58 -18.22
N PHE A 131 -15.26 -16.66 -18.33
CA PHE A 131 -15.36 -15.35 -17.70
C PHE A 131 -16.58 -14.56 -18.23
N ALA A 132 -16.82 -14.61 -19.54
CA ALA A 132 -17.98 -14.01 -20.18
C ALA A 132 -19.29 -14.73 -19.88
N GLU A 133 -19.28 -16.05 -19.75
CA GLU A 133 -20.43 -16.82 -19.27
C GLU A 133 -20.80 -16.41 -17.85
N GLY A 134 -19.82 -16.31 -16.94
CA GLY A 134 -20.08 -15.86 -15.58
C GLY A 134 -20.70 -14.48 -15.50
N ALA A 135 -20.23 -13.54 -16.31
CA ALA A 135 -20.82 -12.21 -16.40
C ALA A 135 -22.28 -12.27 -16.88
N ARG A 136 -22.58 -13.06 -17.92
CA ARG A 136 -23.95 -13.22 -18.45
C ARG A 136 -24.89 -13.90 -17.46
N CYS A 137 -24.38 -14.86 -16.69
CA CYS A 137 -25.15 -15.60 -15.69
C CYS A 137 -25.23 -14.88 -14.33
N GLY A 138 -24.57 -13.73 -14.17
CA GLY A 138 -24.58 -12.96 -12.92
C GLY A 138 -23.76 -13.59 -11.79
N TRP A 139 -22.79 -14.46 -12.10
CA TRP A 139 -21.89 -15.04 -11.11
C TRP A 139 -20.94 -13.98 -10.55
N PRO A 140 -20.78 -13.85 -9.22
CA PRO A 140 -19.82 -12.92 -8.63
C PRO A 140 -18.40 -13.13 -9.18
N LEU A 141 -17.64 -12.04 -9.31
CA LEU A 141 -16.23 -12.12 -9.69
C LEU A 141 -15.44 -12.96 -8.67
N GLY A 142 -14.69 -13.94 -9.14
CA GLY A 142 -13.96 -14.88 -8.29
C GLY A 142 -14.78 -16.03 -7.69
N THR A 143 -15.95 -16.32 -8.26
CA THR A 143 -16.71 -17.53 -7.93
C THR A 143 -15.82 -18.77 -8.01
N ASP A 144 -15.73 -19.53 -6.91
CA ASP A 144 -14.95 -20.77 -6.84
C ASP A 144 -15.79 -21.96 -7.31
N PHE A 145 -15.61 -22.36 -8.57
CA PHE A 145 -16.32 -23.48 -9.18
C PHE A 145 -15.88 -24.86 -8.65
N THR A 146 -14.80 -24.93 -7.87
CA THR A 146 -14.36 -26.19 -7.24
C THR A 146 -15.25 -26.62 -6.08
N GLN A 147 -16.00 -25.69 -5.48
CA GLN A 147 -16.96 -25.99 -4.41
C GLN A 147 -18.33 -26.41 -4.96
N PHE A 148 -18.71 -25.90 -6.13
CA PHE A 148 -19.96 -26.22 -6.81
C PHE A 148 -20.08 -27.69 -7.27
N THR A 149 -18.96 -28.42 -7.37
CA THR A 149 -18.91 -29.85 -7.73
C THR A 149 -19.14 -30.80 -6.55
N ARG A 150 -19.08 -30.31 -5.30
CA ARG A 150 -19.37 -31.12 -4.11
C ARG A 150 -20.79 -30.88 -3.63
N GLY A 151 -21.73 -31.62 -4.21
CA GLY A 151 -23.08 -31.75 -3.66
C GLY A 151 -23.03 -32.36 -2.25
N ALA A 152 -22.97 -31.53 -1.22
CA ALA A 152 -23.24 -31.97 0.14
C ALA A 152 -24.76 -32.12 0.28
N VAL A 153 -25.24 -33.36 0.19
CA VAL A 153 -26.59 -33.73 0.61
C VAL A 153 -26.69 -33.49 2.13
N PRO A 154 -27.71 -32.78 2.63
CA PRO A 154 -27.90 -32.61 4.08
C PRO A 154 -28.17 -33.97 4.76
N PRO A 155 -27.79 -34.16 6.03
CA PRO A 155 -28.13 -35.37 6.78
C PRO A 155 -29.64 -35.59 6.85
N ALA A 156 -30.07 -36.86 6.85
CA ALA A 156 -31.46 -37.30 6.62
C ALA A 156 -32.52 -36.87 7.65
N ASP A 157 -32.15 -36.14 8.71
CA ASP A 157 -33.03 -35.93 9.88
C ASP A 157 -33.36 -34.44 10.16
N ASP A 158 -33.20 -33.53 9.19
CA ASP A 158 -33.59 -32.11 9.33
C ASP A 158 -34.82 -31.75 8.46
N PRO A 159 -36.02 -31.68 9.05
CA PRO A 159 -37.26 -31.35 8.31
C PRO A 159 -37.25 -29.93 7.71
N VAL A 160 -36.48 -29.00 8.30
CA VAL A 160 -36.43 -27.59 7.85
C VAL A 160 -35.61 -27.48 6.56
N ALA A 161 -34.57 -28.30 6.41
CA ALA A 161 -33.75 -28.35 5.19
C ALA A 161 -34.54 -28.86 3.98
N HIS A 162 -35.48 -29.80 4.18
CA HIS A 162 -36.33 -30.33 3.11
C HIS A 162 -37.36 -29.30 2.59
N GLU A 163 -37.96 -28.50 3.48
CA GLU A 163 -38.90 -27.45 3.10
C GLU A 163 -38.21 -26.30 2.34
N MET A 164 -36.94 -25.98 2.68
CA MET A 164 -36.14 -25.02 1.92
C MET A 164 -35.73 -25.54 0.53
N LEU A 165 -35.48 -26.85 0.40
CA LEU A 165 -35.21 -27.53 -0.87
C LEU A 165 -36.42 -27.52 -1.80
N GLU A 166 -37.63 -27.81 -1.30
CA GLU A 166 -38.86 -27.76 -2.11
C GLU A 166 -39.21 -26.33 -2.57
N ARG A 167 -38.99 -25.31 -1.71
CA ARG A 167 -39.15 -23.90 -2.09
C ARG A 167 -38.11 -23.44 -3.11
N SER A 168 -36.90 -23.99 -3.07
CA SER A 168 -35.84 -23.70 -4.06
C SER A 168 -36.10 -24.32 -5.45
N GLN A 169 -36.86 -25.41 -5.52
CA GLN A 169 -37.22 -26.10 -6.77
C GLN A 169 -38.38 -25.45 -7.54
N GLN A 170 -39.11 -24.50 -6.92
CA GLN A 170 -40.22 -23.77 -7.55
C GLN A 170 -39.84 -22.36 -8.06
N ALA A 171 -38.61 -21.90 -7.79
CA ALA A 171 -38.06 -20.68 -8.37
C ALA A 171 -37.39 -20.99 -9.74
N PRO A 172 -37.31 -20.04 -10.70
CA PRO A 172 -36.56 -20.25 -11.92
C PRO A 172 -35.11 -20.59 -11.57
N VAL A 173 -34.68 -21.78 -11.99
CA VAL A 173 -33.46 -22.47 -11.53
C VAL A 173 -32.20 -21.64 -11.84
N PRO A 174 -31.38 -21.24 -10.84
CA PRO A 174 -29.99 -20.87 -11.08
C PRO A 174 -29.18 -22.16 -11.27
N ALA A 175 -28.31 -22.18 -12.29
CA ALA A 175 -27.52 -23.34 -12.68
C ALA A 175 -26.74 -23.93 -11.48
N THR A 176 -26.99 -25.21 -11.19
CA THR A 176 -26.22 -26.01 -10.24
C THR A 176 -24.87 -26.42 -10.85
N GLY A 177 -23.85 -26.58 -10.03
CA GLY A 177 -22.45 -26.84 -10.43
C GLY A 177 -22.18 -28.04 -11.34
N SER A 178 -23.15 -28.93 -11.50
CA SER A 178 -23.08 -30.05 -12.45
C SER A 178 -23.08 -29.58 -13.91
N HIS A 179 -23.73 -28.45 -14.23
CA HIS A 179 -23.75 -27.92 -15.60
C HIS A 179 -22.37 -27.45 -16.09
N PHE A 180 -21.58 -26.84 -15.21
CA PHE A 180 -20.24 -26.32 -15.53
C PHE A 180 -19.24 -27.44 -15.87
N ALA A 181 -19.22 -28.51 -15.05
CA ALA A 181 -18.33 -29.66 -15.28
C ALA A 181 -18.69 -30.45 -16.55
N VAL A 182 -19.97 -30.44 -16.96
CA VAL A 182 -20.45 -31.13 -18.17
C VAL A 182 -20.12 -30.34 -19.44
N GLN A 183 -20.09 -29.00 -19.38
CA GLN A 183 -19.75 -28.14 -20.52
C GLN A 183 -18.23 -27.91 -20.69
N HIS A 184 -17.44 -28.04 -19.61
CA HIS A 184 -16.00 -27.85 -19.63
C HIS A 184 -15.25 -29.07 -19.07
N PRO A 185 -14.82 -30.03 -19.90
CA PRO A 185 -14.10 -31.22 -19.43
C PRO A 185 -12.78 -30.89 -18.67
N ASP A 186 -12.16 -29.74 -18.95
CA ASP A 186 -10.95 -29.22 -18.27
C ASP A 186 -11.25 -28.30 -17.07
N HIS A 187 -12.47 -28.36 -16.50
CA HIS A 187 -12.97 -27.42 -15.46
C HIS A 187 -12.02 -27.19 -14.27
N ALA A 188 -11.25 -28.18 -13.85
CA ALA A 188 -10.32 -28.05 -12.71
C ALA A 188 -9.10 -27.16 -13.02
N ASP A 189 -8.58 -27.18 -14.26
CA ASP A 189 -7.50 -26.27 -14.69
C ASP A 189 -8.05 -24.86 -14.96
N ILE A 190 -9.23 -24.77 -15.56
CA ILE A 190 -9.89 -23.49 -15.86
C ILE A 190 -10.26 -22.75 -14.57
N SER A 191 -10.94 -23.42 -13.62
CA SER A 191 -11.38 -22.81 -12.37
C SER A 191 -10.24 -22.23 -11.53
N ASN A 192 -9.08 -22.90 -11.48
CA ASN A 192 -7.89 -22.39 -10.79
C ASN A 192 -7.23 -21.18 -11.47
N LYS A 193 -7.67 -20.82 -12.67
CA LYS A 193 -7.02 -19.83 -13.55
C LYS A 193 -7.96 -18.72 -13.99
N LEU A 194 -9.23 -18.76 -13.57
CA LEU A 194 -10.18 -17.68 -13.74
C LEU A 194 -9.79 -16.43 -12.94
N PRO A 195 -10.22 -15.25 -13.40
CA PRO A 195 -10.23 -14.03 -12.60
C PRO A 195 -10.81 -14.27 -11.21
N THR A 196 -10.07 -13.87 -10.19
CA THR A 196 -10.48 -13.97 -8.78
C THR A 196 -11.15 -12.67 -8.33
N ALA A 197 -11.68 -12.64 -7.10
CA ALA A 197 -12.19 -11.42 -6.49
C ALA A 197 -11.13 -10.31 -6.32
N GLN A 198 -9.84 -10.66 -6.43
CA GLN A 198 -8.73 -9.72 -6.42
C GLN A 198 -8.40 -9.17 -7.81
N THR A 199 -9.15 -9.55 -8.85
CA THR A 199 -8.92 -9.04 -10.20
C THR A 199 -9.36 -7.58 -10.27
N VAL A 200 -8.40 -6.70 -10.52
CA VAL A 200 -8.61 -5.25 -10.55
C VAL A 200 -8.56 -4.66 -11.95
N ALA A 201 -8.04 -5.40 -12.92
CA ALA A 201 -8.08 -5.04 -14.34
C ALA A 201 -7.90 -6.29 -15.21
N VAL A 202 -8.33 -6.17 -16.47
CA VAL A 202 -8.10 -7.17 -17.51
C VAL A 202 -7.32 -6.52 -18.66
N VAL A 203 -6.33 -7.21 -19.21
CA VAL A 203 -5.61 -6.81 -20.42
C VAL A 203 -5.88 -7.87 -21.48
N THR A 204 -6.60 -7.50 -22.54
CA THR A 204 -7.09 -8.48 -23.51
C THR A 204 -7.42 -7.88 -24.87
N ASP A 205 -7.24 -8.67 -25.93
CA ASP A 205 -7.73 -8.43 -27.28
C ASP A 205 -9.03 -9.23 -27.60
N ILE A 206 -9.55 -9.98 -26.62
CA ILE A 206 -10.79 -10.77 -26.74
C ILE A 206 -11.97 -9.88 -26.33
N GLU A 207 -12.87 -9.60 -27.27
CA GLU A 207 -13.97 -8.65 -27.07
C GLU A 207 -14.98 -9.12 -26.01
N GLU A 208 -15.28 -10.43 -25.96
CA GLU A 208 -16.17 -11.03 -24.96
C GLU A 208 -15.63 -10.84 -23.53
N ALA A 209 -14.31 -10.95 -23.36
CA ALA A 209 -13.66 -10.70 -22.07
C ALA A 209 -13.73 -9.21 -21.67
N ARG A 210 -13.65 -8.28 -22.62
CA ARG A 210 -13.80 -6.83 -22.36
C ARG A 210 -15.22 -6.48 -21.92
N GLN A 211 -16.22 -7.10 -22.56
CA GLN A 211 -17.62 -6.95 -22.19
C GLN A 211 -17.88 -7.53 -20.79
N ALA A 212 -17.32 -8.70 -20.50
CA ALA A 212 -17.41 -9.32 -19.17
C ALA A 212 -16.77 -8.44 -18.09
N ALA A 213 -15.58 -7.90 -18.33
CA ALA A 213 -14.89 -6.97 -17.44
C ALA A 213 -15.77 -5.74 -17.12
N THR A 214 -16.46 -5.20 -18.12
CA THR A 214 -17.41 -4.09 -17.95
C THR A 214 -18.57 -4.45 -17.04
N VAL A 215 -19.17 -5.64 -17.21
CA VAL A 215 -20.25 -6.16 -16.34
C VAL A 215 -19.76 -6.30 -14.89
N TYR A 216 -18.51 -6.73 -14.70
CA TYR A 216 -17.89 -6.86 -13.39
C TYR A 216 -17.39 -5.53 -12.79
N GLY A 217 -17.47 -4.42 -13.52
CA GLY A 217 -16.96 -3.13 -13.07
C GLY A 217 -15.43 -3.05 -12.97
N VAL A 218 -14.72 -3.92 -13.67
CA VAL A 218 -13.25 -3.89 -13.75
C VAL A 218 -12.79 -3.30 -15.08
N PRO A 219 -11.81 -2.38 -15.09
CA PRO A 219 -11.31 -1.80 -16.33
C PRO A 219 -10.64 -2.84 -17.22
N ALA A 220 -10.83 -2.70 -18.53
CA ALA A 220 -10.16 -3.49 -19.55
C ALA A 220 -9.22 -2.61 -20.39
N PHE A 221 -8.04 -3.12 -20.69
CA PHE A 221 -7.02 -2.46 -21.52
C PHE A 221 -6.65 -3.35 -22.71
N ASP A 222 -6.33 -2.74 -23.84
CA ASP A 222 -5.82 -3.47 -25.00
C ASP A 222 -4.36 -3.89 -24.75
N LEU A 223 -3.89 -4.95 -25.42
CA LEU A 223 -2.55 -5.54 -25.20
C LEU A 223 -1.39 -4.55 -25.48
N ASP A 224 -1.63 -3.51 -26.26
CA ASP A 224 -0.69 -2.45 -26.63
C ASP A 224 -0.91 -1.13 -25.87
N ASP A 225 -1.99 -1.00 -25.09
CA ASP A 225 -2.25 0.17 -24.23
C ASP A 225 -1.44 0.12 -22.92
N VAL A 226 -0.12 0.10 -23.05
CA VAL A 226 0.80 0.11 -21.91
C VAL A 226 0.71 1.42 -21.15
N SER A 227 0.50 2.55 -21.85
CA SER A 227 0.40 3.86 -21.22
C SER A 227 -0.85 4.00 -20.34
N GLY A 228 -2.00 3.52 -20.80
CA GLY A 228 -3.24 3.48 -20.03
C GLY A 228 -3.15 2.54 -18.83
N LEU A 229 -2.52 1.37 -19.02
CA LEU A 229 -2.26 0.45 -17.91
C LEU A 229 -1.31 1.06 -16.87
N ALA A 230 -0.23 1.72 -17.31
CA ALA A 230 0.70 2.41 -16.43
C ALA A 230 0.02 3.55 -15.66
N ASP A 231 -0.86 4.32 -16.31
CA ASP A 231 -1.69 5.34 -15.66
C ASP A 231 -2.57 4.76 -14.57
N PHE A 232 -3.23 3.63 -14.84
CA PHE A 232 -4.07 2.93 -13.89
C PHE A 232 -3.25 2.41 -12.70
N VAL A 233 -2.13 1.74 -12.97
CA VAL A 233 -1.25 1.16 -11.96
C VAL A 233 -0.63 2.24 -11.08
N SER A 234 -0.06 3.29 -11.68
CA SER A 234 0.59 4.36 -10.93
C SER A 234 -0.40 5.17 -10.09
N ARG A 235 -1.63 5.36 -10.56
CA ARG A 235 -2.64 6.13 -9.83
C ARG A 235 -3.28 5.34 -8.70
N ARG A 236 -3.40 4.01 -8.81
CA ARG A 236 -4.15 3.18 -7.86
C ARG A 236 -3.26 2.41 -6.89
N TYR A 237 -2.13 1.90 -7.36
CA TYR A 237 -1.32 0.91 -6.63
C TYR A 237 0.10 1.36 -6.36
N ALA A 238 0.63 2.36 -7.06
CA ALA A 238 1.91 2.94 -6.65
C ALA A 238 1.74 3.78 -5.38
N ARG A 239 2.82 3.88 -4.61
CA ARG A 239 2.92 4.76 -3.46
C ARG A 239 2.58 6.19 -3.90
N PRO A 240 1.58 6.84 -3.28
CA PRO A 240 1.25 8.22 -3.61
C PRO A 240 2.34 9.15 -3.10
N ARG A 241 2.52 10.29 -3.78
CA ARG A 241 3.47 11.31 -3.33
C ARG A 241 2.97 12.05 -2.10
N VAL A 242 3.79 12.11 -1.06
CA VAL A 242 3.47 12.68 0.25
C VAL A 242 4.47 13.78 0.60
N THR A 243 3.93 14.96 0.94
CA THR A 243 4.71 15.93 1.73
C THR A 243 4.55 15.56 3.19
N VAL A 244 5.65 15.30 3.90
CA VAL A 244 5.60 15.19 5.35
C VAL A 244 5.86 16.55 5.95
N VAL A 245 5.01 16.97 6.87
CA VAL A 245 5.13 18.22 7.61
C VAL A 245 5.38 17.91 9.07
N ILE A 246 6.53 18.31 9.58
CA ILE A 246 6.83 18.26 11.01
C ILE A 246 6.46 19.60 11.62
N GLN A 247 5.47 19.61 12.51
CA GLN A 247 5.03 20.80 13.21
C GLN A 247 5.91 21.07 14.43
N ALA A 248 6.96 21.87 14.22
CA ALA A 248 7.91 22.31 15.25
C ALA A 248 7.47 23.58 16.00
N GLY A 249 6.28 24.11 15.70
CA GLY A 249 5.70 25.29 16.34
C GLY A 249 4.98 24.99 17.65
N GLY A 250 5.51 25.49 18.77
CA GLY A 250 4.85 25.50 20.07
C GLY A 250 5.77 26.01 21.17
N GLU A 251 5.34 26.97 21.99
CA GLU A 251 6.10 27.34 23.18
C GLU A 251 6.08 26.16 24.17
N GLY A 252 7.21 25.50 24.33
CA GLY A 252 7.49 24.70 25.51
C GLY A 252 7.63 25.63 26.72
N ARG A 253 6.55 26.31 27.16
CA ARG A 253 6.57 27.17 28.35
C ARG A 253 7.10 26.42 29.58
N ARG A 254 6.89 25.10 29.60
CA ARG A 254 7.39 24.16 30.62
C ARG A 254 8.84 23.69 30.39
N MET A 255 9.36 23.80 29.17
CA MET A 255 10.70 23.33 28.74
C MET A 255 11.75 24.46 28.71
N GLY A 256 11.33 25.73 28.75
CA GLY A 256 12.22 26.91 28.76
C GLY A 256 13.02 27.16 27.47
N ARG A 257 12.88 26.31 26.46
CA ARG A 257 13.55 26.35 25.14
C ARG A 257 12.60 25.80 24.07
N SER A 258 12.91 26.01 22.78
CA SER A 258 12.17 25.37 21.68
C SER A 258 12.20 23.85 21.82
N LYS A 259 11.03 23.21 21.84
CA LYS A 259 10.91 21.73 21.98
C LYS A 259 11.72 20.99 20.91
N ALA A 260 11.78 21.54 19.70
CA ALA A 260 12.44 20.93 18.56
C ALA A 260 13.97 20.75 18.76
N THR A 261 14.62 21.64 19.52
CA THR A 261 16.07 21.61 19.74
C THR A 261 16.46 21.04 21.09
N VAL A 262 15.50 20.55 21.89
CA VAL A 262 15.79 19.82 23.12
C VAL A 262 16.58 18.56 22.76
N PRO A 263 17.72 18.28 23.44
CA PRO A 263 18.47 17.06 23.19
C PRO A 263 17.67 15.79 23.53
N PHE A 264 17.77 14.79 22.66
CA PHE A 264 17.29 13.43 22.83
C PHE A 264 18.35 12.48 22.25
N ALA A 265 18.88 11.57 23.06
CA ALA A 265 20.03 10.72 22.76
C ALA A 265 21.24 11.53 22.25
N GLY A 266 21.50 12.70 22.87
CA GLY A 266 22.62 13.57 22.52
C GLY A 266 22.47 14.42 21.26
N ARG A 267 21.32 14.38 20.57
CA ARG A 267 21.04 15.17 19.35
C ARG A 267 19.73 15.96 19.47
N PRO A 268 19.54 17.06 18.73
CA PRO A 268 18.25 17.76 18.70
C PRO A 268 17.09 16.81 18.38
N LEU A 269 16.00 16.88 19.14
CA LEU A 269 14.83 16.01 18.98
C LEU A 269 14.29 16.03 17.53
N ILE A 270 14.31 17.18 16.88
CA ILE A 270 13.89 17.32 15.48
C ILE A 270 14.71 16.45 14.52
N SER A 271 16.02 16.25 14.75
CA SER A 271 16.86 15.38 13.91
C SER A 271 16.34 13.95 13.92
N ARG A 272 15.83 13.48 15.05
CA ARG A 272 15.21 12.15 15.17
C ARG A 272 13.97 12.01 14.31
N LEU A 273 13.12 13.03 14.30
CA LEU A 273 11.91 13.05 13.47
C LEU A 273 12.25 13.08 11.98
N VAL A 274 13.24 13.90 11.58
CA VAL A 274 13.73 13.94 10.20
C VAL A 274 14.23 12.56 9.78
N GLU A 275 15.06 11.90 10.57
CA GLU A 275 15.56 10.55 10.26
C GLU A 275 14.46 9.50 10.10
N ARG A 276 13.41 9.60 10.91
CA ARG A 276 12.29 8.64 10.88
C ARG A 276 11.38 8.91 9.70
N LEU A 277 11.03 10.17 9.45
CA LEU A 277 9.94 10.54 8.55
C LEU A 277 10.39 10.92 7.15
N ALA A 278 11.60 11.46 6.98
CA ALA A 278 12.11 11.86 5.67
C ALA A 278 12.16 10.71 4.64
N PRO A 279 12.49 9.45 5.02
CA PRO A 279 12.37 8.32 4.09
C PRO A 279 10.93 8.15 3.53
N ALA A 280 9.91 8.43 4.33
CA ALA A 280 8.51 8.34 3.94
C ALA A 280 7.99 9.59 3.19
N SER A 281 8.84 10.60 2.98
CA SER A 281 8.46 11.86 2.32
C SER A 281 9.09 12.00 0.94
N ASP A 282 8.33 12.56 -0.01
CA ASP A 282 8.87 13.09 -1.26
C ASP A 282 9.43 14.51 -1.07
N ASP A 283 8.78 15.29 -0.20
CA ASP A 283 9.22 16.61 0.26
C ASP A 283 9.03 16.69 1.78
N LEU A 284 9.97 17.31 2.49
CA LEU A 284 9.90 17.50 3.93
C LEU A 284 9.73 18.99 4.26
N VAL A 285 8.63 19.35 4.92
CA VAL A 285 8.38 20.70 5.42
C VAL A 285 8.49 20.67 6.94
N ILE A 286 9.13 21.68 7.53
CA ILE A 286 9.15 21.88 8.97
C ILE A 286 8.56 23.25 9.25
N THR A 287 7.41 23.28 9.94
CA THR A 287 6.78 24.54 10.33
C THR A 287 7.37 25.04 11.65
N THR A 288 7.97 26.23 11.64
CA THR A 288 8.66 26.82 12.80
C THR A 288 8.66 28.36 12.72
N ASN A 289 8.57 29.00 13.88
CA ASN A 289 8.77 30.44 14.01
C ASN A 289 10.23 30.81 14.34
N GLU A 290 11.11 29.82 14.41
CA GLU A 290 12.55 29.98 14.69
C GLU A 290 13.38 29.23 13.62
N PRO A 291 13.29 29.61 12.34
CA PRO A 291 13.97 28.90 11.26
C PRO A 291 15.50 28.91 11.41
N ASP A 292 16.07 30.00 11.93
CA ASP A 292 17.52 30.13 12.14
C ASP A 292 18.07 29.04 13.07
N ASN A 293 17.29 28.64 14.07
CA ASN A 293 17.66 27.57 15.01
C ASN A 293 17.69 26.18 14.37
N LEU A 294 17.11 26.01 13.17
CA LEU A 294 16.98 24.74 12.46
C LEU A 294 17.78 24.68 11.16
N MET A 295 18.56 25.71 10.83
CA MET A 295 19.37 25.72 9.59
C MET A 295 20.40 24.59 9.52
N PHE A 296 20.87 24.08 10.67
CA PHE A 296 21.80 22.95 10.73
C PHE A 296 21.26 21.68 10.06
N LEU A 297 19.94 21.54 9.91
CA LEU A 297 19.32 20.39 9.25
C LEU A 297 19.69 20.28 7.77
N TYR A 298 20.03 21.39 7.10
CA TYR A 298 20.49 21.35 5.71
C TYR A 298 21.84 20.66 5.57
N ASP A 299 22.73 20.85 6.54
CA ASP A 299 24.06 20.21 6.55
C ASP A 299 24.01 18.79 7.11
N GLU A 300 23.12 18.52 8.09
CA GLU A 300 22.93 17.19 8.68
C GLU A 300 22.24 16.22 7.73
N PHE A 301 21.33 16.72 6.88
CA PHE A 301 20.51 15.92 5.97
C PHE A 301 20.50 16.43 4.52
N PRO A 302 21.67 16.55 3.86
CA PRO A 302 21.78 17.14 2.52
C PRO A 302 21.06 16.33 1.43
N GLN A 303 20.77 15.05 1.70
CA GLN A 303 20.03 14.17 0.80
C GLN A 303 18.52 14.44 0.78
N TYR A 304 17.98 15.17 1.76
CA TYR A 304 16.54 15.45 1.86
C TYR A 304 16.23 16.89 1.48
N ARG A 305 15.14 17.08 0.75
CA ARG A 305 14.61 18.40 0.43
C ARG A 305 13.82 18.95 1.59
N ILE A 306 14.52 19.58 2.53
CA ILE A 306 13.93 20.22 3.71
C ILE A 306 13.50 21.65 3.37
N GLN A 307 12.31 22.05 3.80
CA GLN A 307 11.82 23.41 3.70
C GLN A 307 11.39 23.90 5.09
N LEU A 308 12.03 24.95 5.59
CA LEU A 308 11.62 25.63 6.83
C LEU A 308 10.56 26.69 6.49
N VAL A 309 9.41 26.64 7.17
CA VAL A 309 8.27 27.53 6.90
C VAL A 309 7.75 28.14 8.19
N SER A 310 7.55 29.45 8.21
CA SER A 310 6.91 30.13 9.35
C SER A 310 5.40 30.14 9.25
N ASP A 311 4.73 30.33 10.39
CA ASP A 311 3.27 30.29 10.47
C ASP A 311 2.65 31.31 9.49
N ALA A 312 1.72 30.84 8.66
CA ALA A 312 1.02 31.68 7.70
C ALA A 312 -0.04 32.59 8.38
N CYS A 313 -0.45 32.23 9.59
CA CYS A 313 -1.38 33.00 10.40
C CYS A 313 -0.62 33.82 11.45
N GLY A 314 -1.05 35.07 11.70
CA GLY A 314 -0.47 35.93 12.74
C GLY A 314 -0.77 35.49 14.18
N TYR A 315 -1.34 34.30 14.39
CA TYR A 315 -1.67 33.74 15.69
C TYR A 315 -1.42 32.23 15.70
N ARG A 316 -1.08 31.69 16.89
CA ARG A 316 -0.75 30.28 17.09
C ARG A 316 -1.98 29.44 17.41
N GLY A 317 -1.95 28.17 17.02
CA GLY A 317 -2.95 27.18 17.39
C GLY A 317 -2.86 25.92 16.53
N ALA A 318 -3.62 24.89 16.91
CA ALA A 318 -3.68 23.63 16.17
C ALA A 318 -4.17 23.84 14.73
N LEU A 319 -5.32 24.49 14.55
CA LEU A 319 -5.90 24.72 13.22
C LEU A 319 -5.05 25.68 12.34
N PRO A 320 -4.48 26.80 12.86
CA PRO A 320 -3.52 27.61 12.11
C PRO A 320 -2.24 26.88 11.68
N GLY A 321 -1.71 26.01 12.54
CA GLY A 321 -0.56 25.16 12.22
C GLY A 321 -0.87 24.20 11.07
N LEU A 322 -2.04 23.55 11.13
CA LEU A 322 -2.53 22.69 10.05
C LEU A 322 -2.73 23.46 8.74
N TYR A 323 -3.27 24.68 8.79
CA TYR A 323 -3.37 25.53 7.60
C TYR A 323 -2.01 25.82 6.98
N THR A 324 -1.03 26.20 7.80
CA THR A 324 0.35 26.46 7.35
C THR A 324 0.96 25.22 6.70
N ALA A 325 0.78 24.05 7.32
CA ALA A 325 1.23 22.76 6.79
C ALA A 325 0.65 22.46 5.39
N LEU A 326 -0.67 22.56 5.25
CA LEU A 326 -1.37 22.31 3.98
C LEU A 326 -1.04 23.35 2.91
N HIS A 327 -0.85 24.61 3.32
CA HIS A 327 -0.52 25.69 2.41
C HIS A 327 0.88 25.52 1.81
N ALA A 328 1.86 25.18 2.66
CA ALA A 328 3.26 24.99 2.30
C ALA A 328 3.52 23.74 1.45
N ALA A 329 2.71 22.69 1.61
CA ALA A 329 2.95 21.42 0.96
C ALA A 329 2.91 21.49 -0.57
N GLY A 330 3.83 20.78 -1.25
CA GLY A 330 3.88 20.70 -2.71
C GLY A 330 3.04 19.56 -3.29
N ASN A 331 2.90 18.46 -2.56
CA ASN A 331 2.26 17.24 -3.04
C ASN A 331 0.75 17.18 -2.71
N PRO A 332 -0.01 16.31 -3.41
CA PRO A 332 -1.45 16.16 -3.18
C PRO A 332 -1.79 15.69 -1.76
N TYR A 333 -0.97 14.81 -1.18
CA TYR A 333 -1.14 14.29 0.17
C TYR A 333 -0.12 14.89 1.12
N VAL A 334 -0.60 15.22 2.32
CA VAL A 334 0.16 15.95 3.34
C VAL A 334 0.03 15.18 4.65
N ALA A 335 1.11 14.52 5.08
CA ALA A 335 1.16 13.92 6.40
C ALA A 335 1.61 14.99 7.39
N VAL A 336 0.84 15.23 8.46
CA VAL A 336 1.18 16.25 9.46
C VAL A 336 1.49 15.54 10.77
N VAL A 337 2.72 15.74 11.26
CA VAL A 337 3.24 15.09 12.47
C VAL A 337 3.69 16.14 13.49
N ALA A 338 3.27 16.00 14.74
CA ALA A 338 3.72 16.88 15.82
C ALA A 338 5.18 16.59 16.22
N CYS A 339 5.93 17.64 16.61
CA CYS A 339 7.35 17.48 16.95
C CYS A 339 7.63 16.76 18.29
N ASP A 340 6.62 16.50 19.10
CA ASP A 340 6.73 15.75 20.37
C ASP A 340 6.45 14.25 20.22
N MET A 341 6.09 13.78 19.02
CA MET A 341 5.90 12.36 18.69
C MET A 341 7.22 11.69 18.30
N VAL A 342 8.12 11.50 19.27
CA VAL A 342 9.49 11.00 19.06
C VAL A 342 9.55 9.66 18.30
N PHE A 343 8.51 8.86 18.43
CA PHE A 343 8.37 7.54 17.81
C PHE A 343 7.45 7.52 16.58
N ALA A 344 7.16 8.67 15.97
CA ALA A 344 6.32 8.77 14.78
C ALA A 344 6.69 7.71 13.72
N SER A 345 5.68 7.07 13.14
CA SER A 345 5.88 5.88 12.32
C SER A 345 5.81 6.22 10.83
N PRO A 346 6.93 6.09 10.09
CA PRO A 346 6.94 6.23 8.63
C PRO A 346 6.11 5.15 7.92
N SER A 347 6.07 3.93 8.47
CA SER A 347 5.23 2.84 7.95
C SER A 347 3.75 3.18 8.06
N LEU A 348 3.33 3.81 9.17
CA LEU A 348 1.97 4.29 9.36
C LEU A 348 1.62 5.39 8.35
N VAL A 349 2.50 6.37 8.13
CA VAL A 349 2.30 7.42 7.11
C VAL A 349 2.03 6.82 5.72
N VAL A 350 2.81 5.81 5.34
CA VAL A 350 2.65 5.13 4.05
C VAL A 350 1.34 4.36 3.99
N ALA A 351 0.98 3.63 5.05
CA ALA A 351 -0.28 2.89 5.12
C ALA A 351 -1.51 3.82 5.03
N GLU A 352 -1.49 4.95 5.73
CA GLU A 352 -2.54 5.97 5.67
C GLU A 352 -2.66 6.58 4.27
N ALA A 353 -1.53 6.83 3.60
CA ALA A 353 -1.50 7.37 2.24
C ALA A 353 -2.11 6.41 1.22
N LEU A 354 -1.81 5.11 1.33
CA LEU A 354 -2.40 4.08 0.49
C LEU A 354 -3.93 4.00 0.69
N VAL A 355 -4.38 4.03 1.94
CA VAL A 355 -5.83 4.05 2.26
C VAL A 355 -6.50 5.33 1.77
N MET A 356 -5.84 6.48 1.84
CA MET A 356 -6.36 7.74 1.30
C MET A 356 -6.57 7.65 -0.22
N ASN A 357 -5.63 7.02 -0.92
CA ASN A 357 -5.71 6.84 -2.37
C ASN A 357 -6.86 5.90 -2.76
N GLU A 358 -7.00 4.77 -2.06
CA GLU A 358 -8.03 3.76 -2.30
C GLU A 358 -9.44 4.27 -1.95
N SER A 359 -9.60 4.85 -0.77
CA SER A 359 -10.91 5.30 -0.28
C SER A 359 -11.40 6.59 -0.93
N GLY A 360 -10.50 7.37 -1.54
CA GLY A 360 -10.79 8.72 -2.02
C GLY A 360 -11.14 9.70 -0.89
N ALA A 361 -10.74 9.41 0.35
CA ALA A 361 -10.95 10.31 1.49
C ALA A 361 -10.13 11.60 1.36
N ASP A 362 -10.58 12.64 2.06
CA ASP A 362 -9.87 13.90 2.24
C ASP A 362 -8.99 13.86 3.50
N VAL A 363 -9.41 13.13 4.53
CA VAL A 363 -8.64 12.93 5.77
C VAL A 363 -8.58 11.43 6.06
N VAL A 364 -7.39 10.88 6.27
CA VAL A 364 -7.22 9.59 6.95
C VAL A 364 -6.53 9.88 8.27
N VAL A 365 -7.20 9.54 9.36
CA VAL A 365 -6.79 9.95 10.71
C VAL A 365 -6.87 8.78 11.68
N PRO A 366 -5.82 8.49 12.46
CA PRO A 366 -5.89 7.50 13.52
C PRO A 366 -6.93 7.87 14.55
N VAL A 367 -7.68 6.86 15.00
CA VAL A 367 -8.66 7.00 16.07
C VAL A 367 -8.35 5.99 17.18
N ASN A 368 -8.34 6.49 18.41
CA ASN A 368 -8.22 5.68 19.62
C ASN A 368 -9.36 6.03 20.60
N LYS A 369 -9.34 5.40 21.78
CA LYS A 369 -10.35 5.63 22.84
C LYS A 369 -10.43 7.09 23.33
N HIS A 370 -9.42 7.91 23.05
CA HIS A 370 -9.33 9.32 23.44
C HIS A 370 -9.74 10.28 22.31
N GLY A 371 -9.95 9.78 21.09
CA GLY A 371 -10.38 10.56 19.93
C GLY A 371 -9.44 10.42 18.74
N TYR A 372 -9.44 11.44 17.90
CA TYR A 372 -8.58 11.53 16.72
C TYR A 372 -7.17 11.97 17.08
N GLU A 373 -6.18 11.50 16.33
CA GLU A 373 -4.79 11.97 16.36
C GLU A 373 -4.51 12.86 15.12
N PRO A 374 -4.97 14.12 15.07
CA PRO A 374 -4.87 14.97 13.88
C PRO A 374 -3.44 15.38 13.53
N PHE A 375 -2.50 15.27 14.45
CA PHE A 375 -1.08 15.54 14.20
C PHE A 375 -0.26 14.25 14.13
N HIS A 376 -0.90 13.17 13.69
CA HIS A 376 -0.29 12.01 13.05
C HIS A 376 -1.29 11.48 12.03
N ALA A 377 -1.66 12.32 11.07
CA ALA A 377 -2.69 12.03 10.08
C ALA A 377 -2.27 12.52 8.71
N ILE A 378 -2.92 11.99 7.66
CA ILE A 378 -2.71 12.43 6.30
C ILE A 378 -3.95 13.15 5.76
N TYR A 379 -3.67 14.21 5.01
CA TYR A 379 -4.65 15.16 4.50
C TYR A 379 -4.49 15.32 3.00
N ARG A 380 -5.60 15.23 2.26
CA ARG A 380 -5.68 15.60 0.86
C ARG A 380 -5.71 17.12 0.77
N ARG A 381 -4.64 17.71 0.23
CA ARG A 381 -4.46 19.16 0.16
C ARG A 381 -5.64 19.88 -0.50
N SER A 382 -6.12 19.36 -1.63
CA SER A 382 -7.17 20.01 -2.43
C SER A 382 -8.51 20.14 -1.69
N GLY A 383 -8.89 19.14 -0.88
CA GLY A 383 -10.11 19.16 -0.08
C GLY A 383 -9.92 19.86 1.26
N CYS A 384 -8.81 19.57 1.95
CA CYS A 384 -8.58 20.05 3.31
C CYS A 384 -8.17 21.52 3.39
N LEU A 385 -7.35 22.02 2.45
CA LEU A 385 -6.88 23.42 2.51
C LEU A 385 -8.03 24.45 2.51
N PRO A 386 -9.02 24.39 1.59
CA PRO A 386 -10.17 25.30 1.64
C PRO A 386 -11.06 25.08 2.85
N ALA A 387 -11.26 23.83 3.30
CA ALA A 387 -12.08 23.52 4.47
C ALA A 387 -11.48 24.05 5.78
N VAL A 388 -10.16 23.88 5.96
CA VAL A 388 -9.41 24.44 7.09
C VAL A 388 -9.46 25.96 7.08
N LYS A 389 -9.30 26.60 5.90
CA LYS A 389 -9.45 28.05 5.76
C LYS A 389 -10.83 28.52 6.21
N ALA A 390 -11.90 27.86 5.74
CA ALA A 390 -13.27 28.20 6.12
C ALA A 390 -13.51 28.02 7.63
N ALA A 391 -12.93 27.00 8.25
CA ALA A 391 -13.02 26.81 9.70
C ALA A 391 -12.29 27.92 10.48
N LEU A 392 -11.12 28.35 10.02
CA LEU A 392 -10.41 29.51 10.61
C LEU A 392 -11.24 30.79 10.50
N ASP A 393 -11.88 31.03 9.36
CA ASP A 393 -12.75 32.20 9.14
C ASP A 393 -13.99 32.18 10.09
N ARG A 394 -14.45 30.99 10.50
CA ARG A 394 -15.48 30.81 11.55
C ARG A 394 -14.97 31.00 12.98
N GLY A 395 -13.66 31.22 13.17
CA GLY A 395 -13.04 31.37 14.48
C GLY A 395 -12.80 30.05 15.22
N GLU A 396 -12.84 28.92 14.51
CA GLU A 396 -12.55 27.60 15.08
C GLU A 396 -11.09 27.49 15.52
N LYS A 397 -10.85 26.67 16.56
CA LYS A 397 -9.50 26.51 17.15
C LYS A 397 -8.95 25.10 17.08
N ARG A 398 -9.83 24.08 17.02
CA ARG A 398 -9.44 22.67 17.07
C ARG A 398 -9.13 22.16 15.66
N ALA A 399 -8.10 21.32 15.52
CA ALA A 399 -7.71 20.75 14.23
C ALA A 399 -8.86 19.95 13.58
N GLN A 400 -9.66 19.24 14.37
CA GLN A 400 -10.79 18.44 13.86
C GLN A 400 -12.07 19.25 13.56
N SER A 401 -12.11 20.56 13.80
CA SER A 401 -13.34 21.37 13.64
C SER A 401 -13.86 21.44 12.20
N PHE A 402 -13.06 21.08 11.18
CA PHE A 402 -13.47 21.05 9.78
C PHE A 402 -13.85 19.64 9.28
N PHE A 403 -13.76 18.60 10.12
CA PHE A 403 -13.99 17.20 9.67
C PHE A 403 -15.40 16.96 9.15
N SER A 404 -16.40 17.73 9.61
CA SER A 404 -17.77 17.70 9.07
C SER A 404 -17.88 18.18 7.62
N ASP A 405 -16.86 18.91 7.13
CA ASP A 405 -16.89 19.60 5.84
C ASP A 405 -16.20 18.77 4.74
N VAL A 406 -15.65 17.60 5.09
CA VAL A 406 -14.80 16.77 4.20
C VAL A 406 -15.06 15.27 4.40
N LYS A 407 -14.58 14.43 3.47
CA LYS A 407 -14.67 12.96 3.62
C LYS A 407 -13.58 12.45 4.56
N VAL A 408 -13.97 12.04 5.76
CA VAL A 408 -13.04 11.45 6.74
C VAL A 408 -13.10 9.93 6.68
N PHE A 409 -11.93 9.30 6.68
CA PHE A 409 -11.75 7.88 6.91
C PHE A 409 -11.03 7.70 8.25
N GLU A 410 -11.68 7.04 9.18
CA GLU A 410 -11.07 6.70 10.47
C GLU A 410 -10.11 5.52 10.30
N PHE A 411 -8.89 5.67 10.78
CA PHE A 411 -7.88 4.62 10.76
C PHE A 411 -7.85 3.95 12.15
N PRO A 412 -8.56 2.82 12.34
CA PRO A 412 -8.76 2.24 13.66
C PRO A 412 -7.46 1.64 14.21
N GLN A 413 -7.39 1.49 15.54
CA GLN A 413 -6.22 0.96 16.23
C GLN A 413 -5.74 -0.41 15.70
N SER A 414 -6.64 -1.27 15.22
CA SER A 414 -6.24 -2.55 14.60
C SER A 414 -5.36 -2.34 13.38
N ARG A 415 -5.71 -1.40 12.49
CA ARG A 415 -4.91 -1.07 11.32
C ARG A 415 -3.62 -0.34 11.68
N VAL A 416 -3.64 0.48 12.76
CA VAL A 416 -2.41 1.08 13.30
C VAL A 416 -1.42 -0.01 13.70
N LEU A 417 -1.87 -1.04 14.42
CA LEU A 417 -1.01 -2.15 14.85
C LEU A 417 -0.55 -3.05 13.69
N GLU A 418 -1.34 -3.16 12.62
CA GLU A 418 -0.91 -3.84 11.40
C GLU A 418 0.25 -3.09 10.72
N ALA A 419 0.21 -1.75 10.70
CA ALA A 419 1.25 -0.92 10.09
C ALA A 419 2.47 -0.67 10.99
N GLU A 420 2.25 -0.59 12.31
CA GLU A 420 3.28 -0.40 13.34
C GLU A 420 3.07 -1.38 14.50
N PRO A 421 3.54 -2.64 14.36
CA PRO A 421 3.32 -3.69 15.34
C PRO A 421 3.93 -3.42 16.72
N MET A 422 4.99 -2.60 16.78
CA MET A 422 5.62 -2.22 18.05
C MET A 422 4.80 -1.18 18.84
N GLY A 423 3.82 -0.54 18.19
CA GLY A 423 3.01 0.51 18.80
C GLY A 423 3.83 1.75 19.19
N GLY A 424 3.29 2.55 20.11
CA GLY A 424 4.00 3.70 20.71
C GLY A 424 4.18 4.93 19.81
N CYS A 425 3.75 4.89 18.55
CA CYS A 425 3.92 5.99 17.58
C CYS A 425 3.20 7.30 17.94
N PHE A 426 2.23 7.26 18.85
CA PHE A 426 1.49 8.44 19.34
C PHE A 426 1.93 8.92 20.73
N ILE A 427 3.00 8.37 21.30
CA ILE A 427 3.50 8.81 22.61
C ILE A 427 4.11 10.22 22.46
N ASN A 428 3.58 11.16 23.25
CA ASN A 428 4.02 12.56 23.27
C ASN A 428 4.90 12.85 24.49
N ALA A 429 5.98 13.60 24.28
CA ALA A 429 6.79 14.17 25.37
C ALA A 429 6.40 15.65 25.62
N ASN A 430 5.69 15.91 26.71
CA ASN A 430 5.23 17.25 27.09
C ASN A 430 6.10 17.91 28.17
N THR A 431 6.83 17.13 28.96
CA THR A 431 7.74 17.62 30.00
C THR A 431 9.17 17.08 29.84
N PRO A 432 10.19 17.69 30.47
CA PRO A 432 11.55 17.17 30.44
C PRO A 432 11.67 15.77 31.04
N GLU A 433 10.90 15.48 32.08
CA GLU A 433 10.89 14.18 32.77
C GLU A 433 10.30 13.08 31.89
N GLU A 434 9.20 13.38 31.18
CA GLU A 434 8.63 12.46 30.18
C GLU A 434 9.63 12.19 29.06
N LEU A 435 10.31 13.24 28.55
CA LEU A 435 11.32 13.07 27.51
C LEU A 435 12.50 12.22 27.98
N HIS A 436 12.96 12.41 29.22
CA HIS A 436 14.04 11.64 29.81
C HIS A 436 13.66 10.17 30.01
N ALA A 437 12.45 9.88 30.48
CA ALA A 437 11.96 8.51 30.61
C ALA A 437 11.86 7.79 29.24
N LEU A 438 11.46 8.51 28.19
CA LEU A 438 11.46 7.97 26.83
C LEU A 438 12.88 7.78 26.29
N GLU A 439 13.82 8.63 26.67
CA GLU A 439 15.23 8.52 26.31
C GLU A 439 15.88 7.29 26.98
N GLU A 440 15.62 7.04 28.26
CA GLU A 440 16.09 5.83 28.95
C GLU A 440 15.54 4.56 28.29
N SER A 441 14.23 4.49 28.06
CA SER A 441 13.59 3.37 27.37
C SER A 441 14.15 3.15 25.96
N PHE A 442 14.49 4.23 25.25
CA PHE A 442 15.09 4.17 23.92
C PHE A 442 16.54 3.68 23.94
N LEU A 443 17.33 4.02 24.97
CA LEU A 443 18.73 3.59 25.08
C LEU A 443 18.88 2.15 25.58
N GLU A 444 17.85 1.60 26.24
CA GLU A 444 17.80 0.21 26.70
C GLU A 444 17.34 -0.79 25.63
N ALA A 445 16.68 -0.31 24.56
CA ALA A 445 16.14 -1.10 23.45
C ALA A 445 17.12 -1.24 22.28
#